data_AF-A0A139Y8U9-F1
#
_entry.id   AF-A0A139Y8U9-F1
#
_cell.length_a   1.000
_cell.length_b   1.000
_cell.length_c   1.000
_cell.angle_alpha   90.00
_cell.angle_beta   90.00
_cell.angle_gamma   90.00
#
_symmetry.space_group_name_H-M   'P 1'
#
loop_
_entity.id
_entity.type
_entity.pdbx_description
1 polymer ?
#
loop_
_entity_poly.entity_id
_entity_poly.type
_entity_poly.pdbx_seq_one_letter_code
_entity_poly.pdbx_strand_id
1 'polypeptide(L)'
;MDAEGRGYMRPVEAIASTRERRLTGQRVIVVLEGASLELAQGKDRSLQLLNSLEHKQLLRKCDRQGDEVRPDIAHHCLLSLQESPLNRAGRLCVFIRTADRQLIEISPLLTVPPTYQEFAKLMTNLLYARRLKAVEKNVTLAQ
;
A
#
# COMPACT_ATOMS: atom_id res chain seq x y z
N MET A 1 22.27 -21.42 9.62
CA MET A 1 21.93 -22.09 8.36
C MET A 1 21.53 -23.50 8.73
N ASP A 2 20.58 -24.12 8.02
CA ASP A 2 20.35 -25.55 8.03
C ASP A 2 21.42 -26.28 7.21
N ALA A 3 21.56 -27.60 7.43
CA ALA A 3 22.63 -28.45 6.94
C ALA A 3 22.73 -28.56 5.40
N GLU A 4 21.79 -27.96 4.66
CA GLU A 4 21.73 -27.94 3.19
C GLU A 4 22.12 -26.59 2.56
N GLY A 5 22.57 -25.61 3.34
CA GLY A 5 23.06 -24.33 2.79
C GLY A 5 21.98 -23.44 2.15
N ARG A 6 20.69 -23.77 2.29
CA ARG A 6 19.59 -22.86 1.92
C ARG A 6 19.54 -21.76 2.98
N GLY A 7 19.61 -20.50 2.56
CA GLY A 7 19.44 -19.38 3.49
C GLY A 7 18.09 -19.49 4.19
N TYR A 8 18.05 -19.21 5.50
CA TYR A 8 16.80 -19.21 6.27
C TYR A 8 15.77 -18.32 5.56
N MET A 9 14.74 -18.95 4.98
CA MET A 9 13.63 -18.20 4.40
C MET A 9 12.99 -17.38 5.50
N ARG A 10 12.80 -16.06 5.28
CA ARG A 10 12.15 -15.24 6.30
C ARG A 10 10.71 -15.73 6.50
N PRO A 11 10.19 -15.79 7.74
CA PRO A 11 8.84 -16.27 8.01
C PRO A 11 7.77 -15.59 7.11
N VAL A 12 7.94 -14.30 6.85
CA VAL A 12 7.08 -13.52 5.96
C VAL A 12 7.06 -14.03 4.51
N GLU A 13 8.19 -14.52 3.98
CA GLU A 13 8.30 -15.01 2.60
C GLU A 13 7.56 -16.35 2.43
N ALA A 14 7.57 -17.21 3.44
CA ALA A 14 6.80 -18.46 3.44
C ALA A 14 5.29 -18.21 3.47
N ILE A 15 4.85 -17.19 4.21
CA ILE A 15 3.44 -16.87 4.44
C ILE A 15 2.83 -16.03 3.31
N ALA A 16 3.60 -15.11 2.73
CA ALA A 16 3.12 -14.22 1.68
C ALA A 16 2.73 -14.93 0.38
N SER A 17 3.16 -16.18 0.20
CA SER A 17 2.90 -17.01 -0.99
C SER A 17 1.42 -17.14 -1.35
N THR A 18 0.52 -17.17 -0.36
CA THR A 18 -0.93 -17.35 -0.58
C THR A 18 -1.75 -16.50 0.37
N ARG A 19 -2.87 -15.96 -0.12
CA ARG A 19 -3.78 -15.10 0.66
C ARG A 19 -4.34 -15.79 1.91
N GLU A 20 -4.71 -17.06 1.77
CA GLU A 20 -5.25 -17.87 2.87
C GLU A 20 -4.25 -18.01 4.02
N ARG A 21 -2.96 -18.18 3.72
CA ARG A 21 -1.91 -18.24 4.75
C ARG A 21 -1.70 -16.93 5.49
N ARG A 22 -2.02 -15.80 4.87
CA ARG A 22 -1.93 -14.47 5.50
C ARG A 22 -3.03 -14.27 6.56
N LEU A 23 -4.18 -14.91 6.39
CA LEU A 23 -5.35 -14.73 7.26
C LEU A 23 -5.55 -15.86 8.27
N THR A 24 -4.76 -16.92 8.21
CA THR A 24 -4.87 -18.07 9.11
C THR A 24 -3.95 -17.96 10.32
N GLY A 25 -4.44 -18.46 11.47
CA GLY A 25 -3.71 -18.46 12.74
C GLY A 25 -3.80 -17.13 13.50
N GLN A 26 -2.95 -16.97 14.52
CA GLN A 26 -2.92 -15.76 15.34
C GLN A 26 -2.24 -14.61 14.58
N ARG A 27 -3.04 -13.62 14.17
CA ARG A 27 -2.62 -12.46 13.38
C ARG A 27 -3.20 -11.18 13.95
N VAL A 28 -2.48 -10.07 13.76
CA VAL A 28 -3.03 -8.73 13.94
C VAL A 28 -3.47 -8.22 12.58
N ILE A 29 -4.73 -7.81 12.49
CA ILE A 29 -5.29 -7.20 11.29
C ILE A 29 -5.43 -5.70 11.55
N VAL A 30 -4.81 -4.91 10.69
CA VAL A 30 -4.91 -3.45 10.71
C VAL A 30 -5.68 -3.01 9.48
N VAL A 31 -6.72 -2.20 9.69
CA VAL A 31 -7.48 -1.57 8.61
C VAL A 31 -7.27 -0.07 8.70
N LEU A 32 -6.61 0.50 7.69
CA LEU A 32 -6.50 1.95 7.53
C LEU A 32 -7.79 2.46 6.89
N GLU A 33 -8.65 3.01 7.72
CA GLU A 33 -10.00 3.44 7.35
C GLU A 33 -10.02 4.86 6.77
N GLY A 34 -10.81 5.06 5.71
CA GLY A 34 -11.03 6.39 5.14
C GLY A 34 -9.79 7.00 4.50
N ALA A 35 -8.87 6.16 3.99
CA ALA A 35 -7.63 6.66 3.39
C ALA A 35 -7.94 7.47 2.11
N SER A 36 -7.43 8.70 2.04
CA SER A 36 -7.60 9.58 0.87
C SER A 36 -6.68 9.17 -0.27
N LEU A 37 -6.97 8.04 -0.91
CA LEU A 37 -6.26 7.50 -2.06
C LEU A 37 -7.19 7.57 -3.28
N GLU A 38 -7.10 8.67 -4.02
CA GLU A 38 -7.98 8.94 -5.16
C GLU A 38 -7.14 9.37 -6.37
N LEU A 39 -7.58 9.00 -7.57
CA LEU A 39 -6.96 9.45 -8.81
C LEU A 39 -7.53 10.81 -9.23
N ALA A 40 -6.65 11.71 -9.67
CA ALA A 40 -7.02 12.97 -10.27
C ALA A 40 -6.23 13.23 -11.55
N GLN A 41 -6.80 14.04 -12.43
CA GLN A 41 -6.13 14.46 -13.65
C GLN A 41 -5.24 15.67 -13.36
N GLY A 42 -3.93 15.49 -13.59
CA GLY A 42 -2.94 16.56 -13.51
C GLY A 42 -3.11 17.60 -14.62
N LYS A 43 -2.34 18.69 -14.53
CA LYS A 43 -2.37 19.78 -15.52
C LYS A 43 -1.96 19.33 -16.93
N ASP A 44 -1.12 18.31 -17.00
CA ASP A 44 -0.60 17.67 -18.20
C ASP A 44 -1.50 16.54 -18.73
N ARG A 45 -2.73 16.43 -18.20
CA ARG A 45 -3.68 15.34 -18.47
C ARG A 45 -3.23 13.95 -18.02
N SER A 46 -2.10 13.84 -17.32
CA SER A 46 -1.67 12.57 -16.72
C SER A 46 -2.54 12.23 -15.51
N LEU A 47 -2.73 10.93 -15.25
CA LEU A 47 -3.36 10.47 -14.01
C LEU A 47 -2.34 10.49 -12.88
N GLN A 48 -2.70 11.12 -11.77
CA GLN A 48 -1.85 11.29 -10.60
C GLN A 48 -2.66 11.04 -9.33
N LEU A 49 -1.97 10.68 -8.24
CA LEU A 49 -2.60 10.57 -6.92
C LEU A 49 -2.99 11.97 -6.43
N LEU A 50 -4.26 12.16 -6.07
CA LEU A 50 -4.76 13.43 -5.59
C LEU A 50 -4.07 13.81 -4.27
N ASN A 51 -3.62 15.08 -4.17
CA ASN A 51 -2.77 15.57 -3.09
C ASN A 51 -3.04 17.06 -2.86
N SER A 52 -3.18 17.46 -1.60
CA SER A 52 -3.46 18.86 -1.21
C SER A 52 -2.35 19.85 -1.56
N LEU A 53 -1.08 19.42 -1.67
CA LEU A 53 0.01 20.33 -2.00
C LEU A 53 0.08 20.67 -3.49
N GLU A 54 0.00 19.66 -4.35
CA GLU A 54 0.18 19.79 -5.80
C GLU A 54 -1.13 20.16 -6.52
N HIS A 55 -2.27 19.73 -5.98
CA HIS A 55 -3.58 19.83 -6.64
C HIS A 55 -4.49 20.93 -6.06
N LYS A 56 -3.94 21.95 -5.38
CA LYS A 56 -4.70 23.05 -4.76
C LYS A 56 -5.74 23.68 -5.68
N GLN A 57 -5.39 23.91 -6.94
CA GLN A 57 -6.29 24.53 -7.92
C GLN A 57 -7.46 23.60 -8.30
N LEU A 58 -7.23 22.29 -8.33
CA LEU A 58 -8.27 21.29 -8.62
C LEU A 58 -9.21 21.16 -7.42
N LEU A 59 -8.66 21.10 -6.21
CA LEU A 59 -9.45 21.05 -4.97
C LEU A 59 -10.38 22.26 -4.81
N ARG A 60 -9.90 23.47 -5.14
CA ARG A 60 -10.73 24.68 -5.16
C ARG A 60 -11.89 24.61 -6.15
N LYS A 61 -11.73 23.94 -7.29
CA LYS A 61 -12.82 23.77 -8.28
C LYS A 61 -13.87 22.76 -7.81
N CYS A 62 -13.46 21.79 -7.01
CA CYS A 62 -14.33 20.75 -6.46
C CYS A 62 -14.87 21.09 -5.06
N ASP A 63 -14.63 22.32 -4.58
CA ASP A 63 -15.00 22.78 -3.24
C ASP A 63 -14.54 21.85 -2.09
N ARG A 64 -13.40 21.18 -2.28
CA ARG A 64 -12.78 20.30 -1.28
C ARG A 64 -11.67 21.02 -0.54
N GLN A 65 -11.62 20.81 0.77
CA GLN A 65 -10.57 21.38 1.61
C GLN A 65 -9.28 20.56 1.50
N GLY A 66 -8.13 21.23 1.63
CA GLY A 66 -6.82 20.58 1.59
C GLY A 66 -6.64 19.54 2.71
N ASP A 67 -7.33 19.71 3.83
CA ASP A 67 -7.24 18.82 4.98
C ASP A 67 -7.92 17.46 4.75
N GLU A 68 -8.84 17.37 3.79
CA GLU A 68 -9.51 16.12 3.42
C GLU A 68 -8.66 15.24 2.50
N VAL A 69 -7.62 15.80 1.88
CA VAL A 69 -6.80 15.13 0.87
C VAL A 69 -5.37 15.01 1.38
N ARG A 70 -5.15 13.98 2.19
CA ARG A 70 -3.91 13.70 2.91
C ARG A 70 -3.42 12.26 2.68
N PRO A 71 -3.07 11.91 1.42
CA PRO A 71 -2.48 10.60 1.09
C PRO A 71 -1.16 10.32 1.82
N ASP A 72 -0.47 11.37 2.31
CA ASP A 72 0.75 11.28 3.11
C ASP A 72 0.56 10.53 4.43
N ILE A 73 -0.63 10.61 5.04
CA ILE A 73 -0.96 9.87 6.26
C ILE A 73 -0.91 8.37 5.99
N ALA A 74 -1.55 7.91 4.90
CA ALA A 74 -1.52 6.51 4.50
C ALA A 74 -0.09 6.03 4.18
N HIS A 75 0.71 6.87 3.52
CA HIS A 75 2.12 6.59 3.22
C HIS A 75 2.93 6.31 4.49
N HIS A 76 2.86 7.20 5.48
CA HIS A 76 3.60 7.05 6.75
C HIS A 76 3.10 5.86 7.58
N CYS A 77 1.79 5.62 7.60
CA CYS A 77 1.23 4.44 8.25
C CYS A 77 1.76 3.16 7.62
N LEU A 78 1.77 3.07 6.29
CA LEU A 78 2.26 1.88 5.57
C LEU A 78 3.76 1.65 5.77
N LEU A 79 4.58 2.71 5.73
CA LEU A 79 6.01 2.61 6.05
C LEU A 79 6.22 1.99 7.44
N SER A 80 5.52 2.52 8.43
CA SER A 80 5.64 2.06 9.82
C SER A 80 5.15 0.63 10.02
N LEU A 81 4.03 0.27 9.38
CA LEU A 81 3.44 -1.06 9.48
C LEU A 81 4.31 -2.12 8.80
N GLN A 82 4.82 -1.84 7.60
CA GLN A 82 5.63 -2.79 6.83
C GLN A 82 7.02 -3.02 7.44
N GLU A 83 7.60 -2.00 8.08
CA GLU A 83 8.88 -2.13 8.78
C GLU A 83 8.76 -2.73 10.19
N SER A 84 7.53 -2.96 10.68
CA SER A 84 7.31 -3.48 12.03
C SER A 84 7.89 -4.90 12.20
N PRO A 85 8.39 -5.25 13.41
CA PRO A 85 8.80 -6.62 13.72
C PRO A 85 7.69 -7.65 13.48
N LEU A 86 6.43 -7.22 13.64
CA LEU A 86 5.26 -8.06 13.45
C LEU A 86 5.07 -8.45 11.98
N ASN A 87 5.32 -7.52 11.05
CA ASN A 87 5.32 -7.81 9.63
C ASN A 87 6.45 -8.77 9.24
N ARG A 88 7.67 -8.54 9.76
CA ARG A 88 8.83 -9.41 9.54
C ARG A 88 8.60 -10.84 10.04
N ALA A 89 7.84 -10.99 11.12
CA ALA A 89 7.40 -12.28 11.66
C ALA A 89 6.23 -12.92 10.88
N GLY A 90 5.66 -12.24 9.87
CA GLY A 90 4.53 -12.73 9.09
C GLY A 90 3.21 -12.78 9.86
N ARG A 91 3.07 -11.95 10.91
CA ARG A 91 1.90 -11.94 11.80
C ARG A 91 0.99 -10.72 11.61
N LEU A 92 1.34 -9.82 10.70
CA LEU A 92 0.57 -8.63 10.38
C LEU A 92 -0.16 -8.82 9.05
N CYS A 93 -1.42 -8.41 9.01
CA CYS A 93 -2.19 -8.25 7.78
C CYS A 93 -2.69 -6.81 7.72
N VAL A 94 -2.43 -6.11 6.61
CA VAL A 94 -2.78 -4.70 6.42
C VAL A 94 -3.79 -4.58 5.30
N PHE A 95 -4.88 -3.89 5.60
CA PHE A 95 -5.87 -3.46 4.61
C PHE A 95 -5.98 -1.94 4.62
N ILE A 96 -6.32 -1.39 3.46
CA ILE A 96 -6.65 0.03 3.31
C ILE A 96 -8.06 0.08 2.78
N ARG A 97 -8.96 0.74 3.50
CA ARG A 97 -10.27 1.12 2.98
C ARG A 97 -10.21 2.58 2.58
N THR A 98 -10.28 2.83 1.28
CA THR A 98 -10.25 4.19 0.72
C THR A 98 -11.53 4.95 1.04
N ALA A 99 -11.50 6.28 0.89
CA ALA A 99 -12.68 7.13 1.06
C ALA A 99 -13.83 6.74 0.12
N ASP A 100 -13.54 6.22 -1.07
CA ASP A 100 -14.52 5.68 -2.03
C ASP A 100 -14.86 4.19 -1.78
N ARG A 101 -14.59 3.69 -0.56
CA ARG A 101 -14.94 2.34 -0.06
C ARG A 101 -14.28 1.18 -0.79
N GLN A 102 -13.21 1.41 -1.53
CA GLN A 102 -12.40 0.33 -2.09
C GLN A 102 -11.56 -0.29 -0.98
N LEU A 103 -11.58 -1.61 -0.89
CA LEU A 103 -10.75 -2.35 0.05
C LEU A 103 -9.54 -2.91 -0.69
N ILE A 104 -8.36 -2.49 -0.26
CA ILE A 104 -7.07 -2.90 -0.82
C ILE A 104 -6.36 -3.74 0.23
N GLU A 105 -6.02 -4.98 -0.12
CA GLU A 105 -5.15 -5.83 0.67
C GLU A 105 -3.69 -5.55 0.33
N ILE A 106 -2.87 -5.32 1.34
CA ILE A 106 -1.44 -5.09 1.18
C ILE A 106 -0.68 -6.36 1.54
N SER A 107 0.15 -6.83 0.60
CA SER A 107 1.07 -7.94 0.84
C SER A 107 2.15 -7.53 1.84
N PRO A 108 2.53 -8.41 2.78
CA PRO A 108 3.62 -8.13 3.71
C PRO A 108 5.00 -8.10 3.02
N LEU A 109 5.09 -8.49 1.74
CA LEU A 109 6.28 -8.34 0.89
C LEU A 109 6.34 -7.02 0.13
N LEU A 110 5.30 -6.18 0.21
CA LEU A 110 5.33 -4.89 -0.46
C LEU A 110 6.32 -3.97 0.26
N THR A 111 7.44 -3.68 -0.39
CA THR A 111 8.33 -2.59 0.03
C THR A 111 7.70 -1.27 -0.36
N VAL A 112 7.34 -0.47 0.64
CA VAL A 112 6.77 0.86 0.44
C VAL A 112 7.90 1.84 0.10
N PRO A 113 7.82 2.60 -1.00
CA PRO A 113 8.85 3.58 -1.34
C PRO A 113 9.02 4.60 -0.20
N PRO A 114 10.25 4.94 0.20
CA PRO A 114 10.50 5.88 1.30
C PRO A 114 10.14 7.32 0.92
N THR A 115 10.21 7.66 -0.37
CA THR A 115 9.83 8.98 -0.86
C THR A 115 8.34 9.02 -1.23
N TYR A 116 7.68 10.12 -0.88
CA TYR A 116 6.25 10.29 -1.19
C TYR A 116 5.98 10.28 -2.71
N GLN A 117 6.88 10.85 -3.52
CA GLN A 117 6.70 10.91 -4.98
C GLN A 117 6.68 9.52 -5.63
N GLU A 118 7.53 8.61 -5.18
CA GLU A 118 7.54 7.22 -5.66
C GLU A 118 6.33 6.45 -5.14
N PHE A 119 5.94 6.66 -3.88
CA PHE A 119 4.71 6.12 -3.32
C PHE A 119 3.48 6.57 -4.13
N ALA A 120 3.40 7.85 -4.48
CA ALA A 120 2.30 8.40 -5.26
C ALA A 120 2.21 7.72 -6.64
N LYS A 121 3.34 7.50 -7.32
CA LYS A 121 3.38 6.75 -8.59
C LYS A 121 2.92 5.30 -8.42
N LEU A 122 3.39 4.63 -7.36
CA LEU A 122 3.02 3.25 -7.05
C LEU A 122 1.50 3.13 -6.79
N MET A 123 0.94 4.01 -5.96
CA MET A 123 -0.50 4.03 -5.65
C MET A 123 -1.33 4.43 -6.87
N THR A 124 -0.86 5.37 -7.69
CA THR A 124 -1.50 5.72 -8.96
C THR A 124 -1.64 4.49 -9.86
N ASN A 125 -0.56 3.71 -9.99
CA ASN A 125 -0.57 2.46 -10.75
C ASN A 125 -1.50 1.42 -10.11
N LEU A 126 -1.49 1.27 -8.78
CA LEU A 126 -2.38 0.36 -8.06
C LEU A 126 -3.86 0.69 -8.30
N LEU A 127 -4.25 1.96 -8.14
CA LEU A 127 -5.63 2.40 -8.30
C LEU A 127 -6.10 2.26 -9.75
N TYR A 128 -5.21 2.51 -10.73
CA TYR A 128 -5.50 2.35 -12.14
C TYR A 128 -5.61 0.88 -12.56
N ALA A 129 -4.58 0.08 -12.26
CA ALA A 129 -4.50 -1.32 -12.68
C ALA A 129 -5.27 -2.29 -11.78
N ARG A 130 -5.75 -1.83 -10.61
CA ARG A 130 -6.41 -2.61 -9.54
C ARG A 130 -5.56 -3.72 -8.93
N ARG A 131 -4.28 -3.82 -9.31
CA ARG A 131 -3.37 -4.86 -8.85
C ARG A 131 -1.93 -4.42 -9.05
N LEU A 132 -1.08 -4.72 -8.07
CA LEU A 132 0.37 -4.62 -8.18
C LEU A 132 0.99 -6.01 -8.12
N LYS A 133 1.96 -6.28 -9.01
CA LYS A 133 2.73 -7.52 -9.05
C LYS A 133 4.20 -7.22 -8.81
N ALA A 134 4.93 -8.18 -8.22
CA ALA A 134 6.38 -8.10 -8.12
C ALA A 134 7.02 -8.22 -9.52
N VAL A 135 8.18 -7.58 -9.70
CA VAL A 135 8.87 -7.52 -10.99
C VAL A 135 9.43 -8.89 -11.39
N GLU A 136 10.01 -9.63 -10.43
CA GLU A 136 10.72 -10.89 -10.69
C GLU A 136 9.86 -12.14 -10.43
N LYS A 137 8.74 -11.99 -9.73
CA LYS A 137 7.88 -13.12 -9.32
C LYS A 137 6.43 -12.74 -9.63
N ASN A 138 5.63 -13.68 -10.14
CA ASN A 138 4.18 -13.50 -10.36
C ASN A 138 3.36 -13.43 -9.03
N VAL A 139 3.93 -12.81 -8.01
CA VAL A 139 3.34 -12.60 -6.68
C VAL A 139 2.62 -11.27 -6.68
N THR A 140 1.40 -11.26 -6.13
CA THR A 140 0.60 -10.04 -5.99
C THR A 140 1.00 -9.31 -4.72
N LEU A 141 1.33 -8.03 -4.86
CA LEU A 141 1.80 -7.19 -3.78
C LEU A 141 0.71 -6.30 -3.19
N ALA A 142 -0.28 -5.92 -3.99
CA ALA A 142 -1.50 -5.27 -3.52
C ALA A 142 -2.64 -5.53 -4.51
N GLN A 143 -3.86 -5.70 -4.01
CA GLN A 143 -5.08 -5.93 -4.81
C GLN A 143 -6.34 -5.65 -3.99
#